data_AF-F8F186-F1
#
_entry.id   AF-F8F186-F1
#
_cell.length_a   1.000
_cell.length_b   1.000
_cell.length_c   1.000
_cell.angle_alpha   90.00
_cell.angle_beta   90.00
_cell.angle_gamma   90.00
#
_symmetry.space_group_name_H-M   'P 1'
#
loop_
_entity.id
_entity.type
_entity.pdbx_description
1 polymer ?
#
loop_
_entity_poly.entity_id
_entity_poly.type
_entity_poly.pdbx_seq_one_letter_code
_entity_poly.pdbx_strand_id
1 'polypeptide(L)'
;MKHLPITLYKSYCLFFLLYCLFSVAVRAEQVSQDPSKIVVFRTPAGKKYHQKDCPTLQNSKTVTAITLEEALKQALEPCTVCHPPEYSGGRELYRLNNPPLRSSRDAQLSRMIPATVLEVVDGDTIKVRIPAPRPIQLKAQETIRFLGIDAPETKTSPRPAGYYGEEAKVYVTRLLSGKPVLLAFDWDLRDKYGRLLAYIYIQDGTCVNLHLVEQGYAFAYVHFPFQFMDEFTRAQAAAKQKRRGLWGR
;
A
#
# COMPACT_ATOMS: atom_id res chain seq x y z
N MET A 1 -57.60 33.94 -1.56
CA MET A 1 -56.71 34.40 -0.47
C MET A 1 -55.27 34.26 -0.95
N LYS A 2 -54.60 35.41 -1.05
CA LYS A 2 -53.16 35.71 -1.29
C LYS A 2 -52.24 34.56 -1.73
N HIS A 3 -51.95 34.48 -3.03
CA HIS A 3 -50.73 33.85 -3.54
C HIS A 3 -49.55 34.80 -3.31
N LEU A 4 -48.55 34.36 -2.53
CA LEU A 4 -47.27 35.07 -2.38
C LEU A 4 -46.39 34.83 -3.63
N PRO A 5 -45.59 35.84 -4.05
CA PRO A 5 -44.78 35.75 -5.26
C PRO A 5 -43.51 34.91 -5.07
N ILE A 6 -43.21 34.11 -6.09
CA ILE A 6 -42.11 33.12 -6.21
C ILE A 6 -40.70 33.77 -6.27
N THR A 7 -40.59 35.09 -6.09
CA THR A 7 -39.35 35.85 -6.35
C THR A 7 -38.39 35.99 -5.16
N LEU A 8 -38.70 35.42 -3.99
CA LEU A 8 -37.82 35.51 -2.81
C LEU A 8 -36.99 34.26 -2.50
N TYR A 9 -37.20 33.14 -3.21
CA TYR A 9 -36.45 31.90 -2.97
C TYR A 9 -35.13 31.79 -3.75
N LYS A 10 -34.91 32.63 -4.77
CA LYS A 10 -33.69 32.59 -5.60
C LYS A 10 -32.47 33.30 -4.97
N SER A 11 -32.67 34.14 -3.96
CA SER A 11 -31.55 34.90 -3.36
C SER A 11 -30.85 34.16 -2.21
N TYR A 12 -31.54 33.25 -1.50
CA TYR A 12 -30.95 32.45 -0.43
C TYR A 12 -30.13 31.26 -0.95
N CYS A 13 -30.42 30.78 -2.16
CA CYS A 13 -29.68 29.67 -2.77
C CYS A 13 -28.26 30.07 -3.21
N LEU A 14 -28.06 31.33 -3.65
CA LEU A 14 -26.75 31.82 -4.09
C LEU A 14 -25.79 32.08 -2.92
N PHE A 15 -26.30 32.54 -1.77
CA PHE A 15 -25.47 32.77 -0.58
C PHE A 15 -25.03 31.48 0.11
N PHE A 16 -25.89 30.44 0.12
CA PHE A 16 -25.51 29.11 0.62
C PHE A 16 -24.48 28.43 -0.30
N LEU A 17 -24.57 28.64 -1.62
CA LEU A 17 -23.57 28.14 -2.58
C LEU A 17 -22.19 28.81 -2.40
N LEU A 18 -22.14 30.11 -2.09
CA LEU A 18 -20.87 30.81 -1.81
C LEU A 18 -20.27 30.46 -0.45
N TYR A 19 -21.09 30.23 0.59
CA TYR A 19 -20.59 29.76 1.89
C TYR A 19 -20.16 28.28 1.85
N CYS A 20 -20.84 27.46 1.04
CA CYS A 20 -20.41 26.07 0.82
C CYS A 20 -19.11 26.01 -0.01
N LEU A 21 -18.88 26.94 -0.93
CA LEU A 21 -17.60 27.05 -1.66
C LEU A 21 -16.45 27.58 -0.78
N PHE A 22 -16.73 28.38 0.25
CA PHE A 22 -15.72 28.79 1.24
C PHE A 22 -15.42 27.70 2.28
N SER A 23 -16.37 26.83 2.63
CA SER A 23 -16.08 25.66 3.48
C SER A 23 -15.42 24.48 2.73
N VAL A 24 -15.47 24.46 1.39
CA VAL A 24 -14.67 23.53 0.56
C VAL A 24 -13.19 23.97 0.48
N ALA A 25 -12.86 25.20 0.90
CA ALA A 25 -11.49 25.71 0.94
C ALA A 25 -10.67 25.26 2.16
N VAL A 26 -11.22 24.39 3.02
CA VAL A 26 -10.41 23.60 3.98
C VAL A 26 -10.44 22.15 3.52
N ARG A 27 -10.03 21.93 2.27
CA ARG A 27 -9.44 20.63 1.91
C ARG A 27 -8.26 20.44 2.85
N ALA A 28 -8.32 19.38 3.65
CA ALA A 28 -7.20 18.89 4.42
C ALA A 28 -6.01 18.66 3.48
N GLU A 29 -5.16 19.67 3.35
CA GLU A 29 -3.79 19.56 2.90
C GLU A 29 -3.02 18.81 3.99
N GLN A 30 -3.21 17.50 4.03
CA GLN A 30 -2.17 16.62 4.56
C GLN A 30 -1.22 16.34 3.39
N VAL A 31 -0.44 17.37 3.04
CA VAL A 31 0.69 17.27 2.12
C VAL A 31 1.62 16.22 2.72
N SER A 32 1.76 15.08 2.05
CA SER A 32 2.81 14.12 2.32
C SER A 32 4.15 14.83 2.12
N GLN A 33 4.74 15.35 3.19
CA GLN A 33 5.96 16.14 3.09
C GLN A 33 7.10 15.24 2.60
N ASP A 34 7.65 15.59 1.45
CA ASP A 34 8.78 14.93 0.81
C ASP A 34 10.02 15.03 1.73
N PRO A 35 10.56 13.91 2.24
CA PRO A 35 11.66 13.92 3.21
C PRO A 35 12.96 14.52 2.66
N SER A 36 13.11 14.57 1.34
CA SER A 36 14.25 15.23 0.69
C SER A 36 14.21 16.76 0.85
N LYS A 37 13.03 17.31 1.16
CA LYS A 37 12.79 18.76 1.32
C LYS A 37 12.74 19.21 2.78
N ILE A 38 12.71 18.28 3.73
CA ILE A 38 12.64 18.59 5.16
C ILE A 38 14.07 18.67 5.70
N VAL A 39 14.44 19.82 6.25
CA VAL A 39 15.76 20.02 6.86
C VAL A 39 15.70 19.72 8.36
N VAL A 40 16.59 18.85 8.82
CA VAL A 40 16.80 18.50 10.23
C VAL A 40 18.27 18.69 10.60
N PHE A 41 18.58 18.66 11.89
CA PHE A 41 19.91 18.96 12.40
C PHE A 41 20.50 17.78 13.16
N ARG A 42 21.79 17.51 12.99
CA ARG A 42 22.51 16.49 13.76
C ARG A 42 23.83 17.03 14.30
N THR A 43 24.34 16.37 15.33
CA THR A 43 25.71 16.57 15.82
C THR A 43 26.64 15.51 15.21
N PRO A 44 27.96 15.78 15.05
CA PRO A 44 28.89 14.86 14.36
C PRO A 44 28.95 13.44 14.93
N ALA A 45 28.82 13.29 16.25
CA ALA A 45 28.88 12.01 16.96
C ALA A 45 27.50 11.53 17.49
N GLY A 46 26.44 12.29 17.24
CA GLY A 46 25.11 11.99 17.75
C GLY A 46 24.39 10.90 16.97
N LYS A 47 23.68 10.02 17.67
CA LYS A 47 22.76 9.03 17.07
C LYS A 47 21.35 9.59 16.80
N LYS A 48 21.14 10.88 17.11
CA LYS A 48 19.83 11.53 17.01
C LYS A 48 19.85 12.73 16.08
N TYR A 49 18.71 13.01 15.45
CA TYR A 49 18.46 14.26 14.73
C TYR A 49 17.44 15.12 15.48
N HIS A 50 17.42 16.41 15.16
CA HIS A 50 16.82 17.47 15.97
C HIS A 50 16.16 18.56 15.12
N GLN A 51 15.28 19.35 15.74
CA GLN A 51 14.85 20.65 15.22
C GLN A 51 15.95 21.68 15.43
N LYS A 52 15.93 22.77 14.65
CA LYS A 52 16.92 23.85 14.72
C LYS A 52 17.09 24.39 16.15
N ASP A 53 15.97 24.54 16.87
CA ASP A 53 15.93 25.23 18.16
C ASP A 53 15.94 24.26 19.36
N CYS A 54 16.40 23.01 19.15
CA CYS A 54 16.42 22.02 20.21
C CYS A 54 17.42 22.39 21.34
N PRO A 55 16.99 22.39 22.62
CA PRO A 55 17.88 22.70 23.75
C PRO A 55 19.13 21.80 23.83
N THR A 56 19.03 20.55 23.39
CA THR A 56 20.16 19.60 23.43
C THR A 56 21.25 19.95 22.43
N LEU A 57 21.00 20.84 21.47
CA LEU A 57 22.02 21.31 20.52
C LEU A 57 22.91 22.41 21.10
N GLN A 58 22.49 23.11 22.15
CA GLN A 58 23.20 24.26 22.72
C GLN A 58 24.60 23.91 23.25
N ASN A 59 24.79 22.66 23.68
CA ASN A 59 26.07 22.17 24.20
C ASN A 59 26.99 21.57 23.12
N SER A 60 26.59 21.59 21.85
CA SER A 60 27.39 21.02 20.76
C SER A 60 28.28 22.07 20.09
N LYS A 61 29.56 21.72 19.88
CA LYS A 61 30.52 22.61 19.19
C LYS A 61 30.23 22.77 17.69
N THR A 62 29.53 21.82 17.09
CA THR A 62 29.23 21.82 15.65
C THR A 62 27.89 21.14 15.40
N VAL A 63 27.03 21.79 14.63
CA VAL A 63 25.72 21.27 14.21
C VAL A 63 25.68 21.29 12.68
N THR A 64 25.24 20.19 12.07
CA THR A 64 25.13 20.06 10.61
C THR A 64 23.65 19.97 10.23
N ALA A 65 23.23 20.78 9.27
CA ALA A 65 21.94 20.65 8.61
C ALA A 65 22.01 19.55 7.55
N ILE A 66 21.06 18.62 7.59
CA ILE A 66 20.90 17.54 6.61
C ILE A 66 19.42 17.41 6.26
N THR A 67 19.11 16.73 5.17
CA THR A 67 17.72 16.37 4.87
C THR A 67 17.26 15.24 5.81
N LEU A 68 15.96 15.16 6.04
CA LEU A 68 15.37 14.05 6.77
C LEU A 68 15.60 12.72 6.05
N GLU A 69 15.61 12.72 4.71
CA GLU A 69 16.02 11.55 3.91
C GLU A 69 17.43 11.05 4.26
N GLU A 70 18.40 11.96 4.33
CA GLU A 70 19.78 11.62 4.71
C GLU A 70 19.88 11.12 6.15
N ALA A 71 19.13 11.72 7.08
CA ALA A 71 19.08 11.27 8.48
C ALA A 71 18.62 9.81 8.59
N LEU A 72 17.61 9.42 7.81
CA LEU A 72 17.10 8.05 7.76
C LEU A 72 18.08 7.08 7.09
N LYS A 73 18.72 7.48 5.99
CA LYS A 73 19.76 6.67 5.32
C LYS A 73 20.92 6.35 6.26
N GLN A 74 21.18 7.25 7.20
CA GLN A 74 22.21 7.10 8.24
C GLN A 74 21.69 6.43 9.52
N ALA A 75 20.43 5.97 9.55
CA ALA A 75 19.78 5.33 10.70
C ALA A 75 19.81 6.16 12.00
N LEU A 76 19.63 7.48 11.89
CA LEU A 76 19.51 8.37 13.05
C LEU A 76 18.10 8.33 13.65
N GLU A 77 18.00 8.40 14.98
CA GLU A 77 16.73 8.39 15.72
C GLU A 77 16.20 9.81 15.99
N PRO A 78 14.87 10.02 16.09
CA PRO A 78 14.34 11.33 16.45
C PRO A 78 14.67 11.70 17.91
N CYS A 79 14.93 12.97 18.16
CA CYS A 79 15.14 13.48 19.50
C CYS A 79 13.82 13.55 20.29
N THR A 80 13.75 12.81 21.39
CA THR A 80 12.60 12.78 22.32
C THR A 80 12.38 14.08 23.11
N VAL A 81 13.28 15.07 23.02
CA VAL A 81 13.13 16.36 23.71
C VAL A 81 12.44 17.38 22.80
N CYS A 82 12.95 17.55 21.58
CA CYS A 82 12.39 18.53 20.64
C CYS A 82 11.32 17.96 19.70
N HIS A 83 11.09 16.65 19.71
CA HIS A 83 10.13 15.97 18.83
C HIS A 83 10.27 16.48 17.38
N PRO A 84 11.45 16.31 16.75
CA PRO A 84 11.69 16.81 15.40
C PRO A 84 10.75 16.14 14.41
N PRO A 85 10.54 16.74 13.22
CA PRO A 85 9.76 16.13 12.16
C PRO A 85 10.20 14.69 11.95
N GLU A 86 9.37 13.75 12.39
CA GLU A 86 9.65 12.35 12.21
C GLU A 86 9.27 11.98 10.80
N TYR A 87 10.22 11.44 10.05
CA TYR A 87 9.84 10.58 8.97
C TYR A 87 9.70 9.22 9.60
N SER A 88 8.47 8.79 9.79
CA SER A 88 8.07 7.50 10.34
C SER A 88 8.63 6.28 9.58
N GLY A 89 9.50 6.52 8.60
CA GLY A 89 9.79 5.59 7.54
C GLY A 89 8.47 5.16 6.93
N GLY A 90 7.79 5.96 6.13
CA GLY A 90 6.43 5.57 5.74
C GLY A 90 5.39 6.07 6.74
N ARG A 91 4.59 7.04 6.32
CA ARG A 91 3.31 6.75 5.66
C ARG A 91 2.52 5.77 6.51
N GLU A 92 1.41 6.25 7.06
CA GLU A 92 0.24 5.41 7.25
C GLU A 92 0.20 4.38 6.12
N LEU A 93 0.19 3.09 6.47
CA LEU A 93 0.16 2.02 5.48
C LEU A 93 -0.88 2.40 4.43
N TYR A 94 -0.47 2.46 3.16
CA TYR A 94 -1.43 2.78 2.11
C TYR A 94 -2.39 1.60 1.99
N ARG A 95 -3.61 1.80 2.49
CA ARG A 95 -4.67 0.80 2.44
C ARG A 95 -5.70 1.18 1.37
N LEU A 96 -6.01 0.22 0.49
CA LEU A 96 -6.92 0.43 -0.63
C LEU A 96 -8.39 0.58 -0.20
N ASN A 97 -8.70 0.22 1.04
CA ASN A 97 -10.01 0.36 1.66
C ASN A 97 -10.25 1.75 2.30
N ASN A 98 -9.33 2.71 2.16
CA ASN A 98 -9.49 4.05 2.74
C ASN A 98 -9.02 5.20 1.79
N PRO A 99 -9.95 5.92 1.13
CA PRO A 99 -11.35 5.55 0.90
C PRO A 99 -11.45 4.31 0.00
N PRO A 100 -12.55 3.54 0.07
CA PRO A 100 -12.69 2.31 -0.69
C PRO A 100 -12.70 2.56 -2.20
N LEU A 101 -11.76 1.96 -2.92
CA LEU A 101 -11.67 1.98 -4.38
C LEU A 101 -12.60 0.95 -5.04
N ARG A 102 -13.18 1.26 -6.20
CA ARG A 102 -14.13 0.35 -6.87
C ARG A 102 -13.46 -0.70 -7.77
N SER A 103 -12.26 -0.40 -8.27
CA SER A 103 -11.45 -1.34 -9.05
C SER A 103 -10.00 -1.31 -8.62
N SER A 104 -9.30 -2.44 -8.75
CA SER A 104 -7.86 -2.53 -8.58
C SER A 104 -7.09 -1.55 -9.48
N ARG A 105 -7.66 -1.15 -10.61
CA ARG A 105 -7.04 -0.20 -11.55
C ARG A 105 -7.06 1.25 -11.07
N ASP A 106 -7.93 1.57 -10.11
CA ASP A 106 -8.04 2.93 -9.55
C ASP A 106 -6.96 3.21 -8.49
N ALA A 107 -6.12 2.22 -8.18
CA ALA A 107 -5.13 2.32 -7.13
C ALA A 107 -3.96 3.26 -7.51
N GLN A 108 -3.55 4.10 -6.56
CA GLN A 108 -2.44 5.04 -6.75
C GLN A 108 -1.10 4.34 -6.49
N LEU A 109 -0.44 3.90 -7.57
CA LEU A 109 0.86 3.19 -7.52
C LEU A 109 1.93 3.95 -6.72
N SER A 110 1.97 5.29 -6.81
CA SER A 110 2.94 6.14 -6.11
C SER A 110 2.86 6.03 -4.58
N ARG A 111 1.71 5.61 -4.04
CA ARG A 111 1.50 5.45 -2.60
C ARG A 111 1.86 4.07 -2.08
N MET A 112 2.02 3.09 -2.96
CA MET A 112 2.33 1.70 -2.62
C MET A 112 3.77 1.54 -2.08
N ILE A 113 4.01 0.44 -1.38
CA ILE A 113 5.33 0.13 -0.82
C ILE A 113 6.17 -0.62 -1.85
N PRO A 114 7.31 -0.07 -2.29
CA PRO A 114 8.19 -0.77 -3.21
C PRO A 114 8.86 -1.96 -2.51
N ALA A 115 8.98 -3.06 -3.24
CA ALA A 115 9.69 -4.24 -2.78
C ALA A 115 10.38 -4.97 -3.95
N THR A 116 11.31 -5.85 -3.65
CA THR A 116 11.94 -6.75 -4.62
C THR A 116 11.62 -8.18 -4.24
N VAL A 117 11.14 -8.97 -5.20
CA VAL A 117 10.83 -10.39 -4.97
C VAL A 117 12.13 -11.19 -4.90
N LEU A 118 12.31 -11.88 -3.78
CA LEU A 118 13.48 -12.71 -3.50
C LEU A 118 13.24 -14.17 -3.91
N GLU A 119 12.02 -14.65 -3.65
CA GLU A 119 11.67 -16.05 -3.82
C GLU A 119 10.16 -16.17 -4.08
N VAL A 120 9.79 -17.10 -4.96
CA VAL A 120 8.40 -17.51 -5.15
C VAL A 120 8.23 -18.87 -4.47
N VAL A 121 7.44 -18.91 -3.39
CA VAL A 121 7.24 -20.11 -2.58
C VAL A 121 6.26 -21.04 -3.30
N ASP A 122 5.10 -20.50 -3.70
CA ASP A 122 4.05 -21.17 -4.47
C ASP A 122 3.24 -20.15 -5.30
N GLY A 123 2.06 -20.55 -5.80
CA GLY A 123 1.23 -19.72 -6.68
C GLY A 123 0.59 -18.49 -6.02
N ASP A 124 0.64 -18.37 -4.68
CA ASP A 124 0.03 -17.24 -3.97
C ASP A 124 0.87 -16.72 -2.79
N THR A 125 2.10 -17.20 -2.65
CA THR A 125 3.04 -16.82 -1.59
C THR A 125 4.42 -16.49 -2.17
N ILE A 126 4.96 -15.32 -1.81
CA ILE A 126 6.32 -14.88 -2.18
C ILE A 126 7.08 -14.37 -0.96
N LYS A 127 8.41 -14.33 -1.04
CA LYS A 127 9.25 -13.57 -0.10
C LYS A 127 9.80 -12.34 -0.79
N VAL A 128 9.81 -11.21 -0.09
CA VAL A 128 10.26 -9.93 -0.63
C VAL A 128 11.28 -9.25 0.28
N ARG A 129 12.10 -8.37 -0.30
CA ARG A 129 12.89 -7.38 0.41
C ARG A 129 12.22 -6.02 0.28
N ILE A 130 12.00 -5.34 1.41
CA ILE A 130 11.47 -3.98 1.46
C ILE A 130 12.61 -3.04 1.85
N PRO A 131 13.07 -2.15 0.96
CA PRO A 131 14.19 -1.24 1.24
C PRO A 131 13.83 -0.23 2.34
N ALA A 132 14.84 0.39 2.94
CA ALA A 132 14.61 1.53 3.83
C ALA A 132 14.48 2.81 2.98
N PRO A 133 13.69 3.80 3.40
CA PRO A 133 12.85 3.79 4.60
C PRO A 133 11.50 3.06 4.38
N ARG A 134 10.96 2.38 5.41
CA ARG A 134 9.73 1.54 5.34
C ARG A 134 8.90 1.60 6.64
N PRO A 135 7.56 1.43 6.57
CA PRO A 135 6.67 1.51 7.73
C PRO A 135 7.12 0.62 8.89
N ILE A 136 6.96 1.10 10.12
CA ILE A 136 7.39 0.39 11.34
C ILE A 136 6.71 -0.98 11.49
N GLN A 137 5.52 -1.16 10.91
CA GLN A 137 4.80 -2.43 10.89
C GLN A 137 5.42 -3.47 9.93
N LEU A 138 6.37 -3.06 9.07
CA LEU A 138 7.00 -3.88 8.03
C LEU A 138 8.48 -4.14 8.34
N LYS A 139 8.91 -5.36 8.09
CA LYS A 139 10.30 -5.81 8.23
C LYS A 139 11.07 -5.62 6.92
N ALA A 140 12.40 -5.68 6.99
CA ALA A 140 13.26 -5.60 5.81
C ALA A 140 13.05 -6.77 4.83
N GLN A 141 12.65 -7.93 5.35
CA GLN A 141 12.22 -9.08 4.57
C GLN A 141 10.89 -9.59 5.12
N GLU A 142 9.95 -9.86 4.22
CA GLU A 142 8.60 -10.31 4.56
C GLU A 142 8.19 -11.47 3.67
N THR A 143 7.41 -12.40 4.24
CA THR A 143 6.64 -13.37 3.46
C THR A 143 5.26 -12.79 3.20
N ILE A 144 4.87 -12.75 1.93
CA ILE A 144 3.62 -12.14 1.47
C ILE A 144 2.65 -13.24 1.05
N ARG A 145 1.43 -13.23 1.58
CA ARG A 145 0.30 -14.04 1.11
C ARG A 145 -0.60 -13.14 0.25
N PHE A 146 -0.88 -13.58 -0.97
CA PHE A 146 -1.64 -12.80 -1.93
C PHE A 146 -3.09 -12.68 -1.47
N LEU A 147 -3.51 -11.45 -1.23
CA LEU A 147 -4.84 -11.14 -0.75
C LEU A 147 -5.91 -11.49 -1.80
N GLY A 148 -7.00 -12.12 -1.35
CA GLY A 148 -8.18 -12.40 -2.18
C GLY A 148 -8.07 -13.58 -3.15
N ILE A 149 -6.96 -14.34 -3.12
CA ILE A 149 -6.80 -15.53 -3.98
C ILE A 149 -6.34 -16.75 -3.21
N ASP A 150 -6.61 -17.93 -3.76
CA ASP A 150 -6.06 -19.21 -3.32
C ASP A 150 -5.55 -19.98 -4.54
N ALA A 151 -4.24 -20.20 -4.62
CA ALA A 151 -3.65 -21.00 -5.67
C ALA A 151 -3.63 -22.49 -5.26
N PRO A 152 -3.75 -23.42 -6.21
CA PRO A 152 -3.63 -24.84 -5.88
C PRO A 152 -2.24 -25.16 -5.32
N GLU A 153 -2.21 -26.05 -4.33
CA GLU A 153 -0.99 -26.45 -3.66
C GLU A 153 0.01 -27.12 -4.63
N THR A 154 1.30 -26.86 -4.41
CA THR A 154 2.38 -27.48 -5.20
C THR A 154 2.83 -28.80 -4.56
N LYS A 155 3.66 -29.58 -5.27
CA LYS A 155 4.18 -30.86 -4.75
C LYS A 155 5.10 -30.71 -3.53
N THR A 156 5.65 -29.52 -3.31
CA THR A 156 6.49 -29.21 -2.15
C THR A 156 5.67 -28.81 -0.92
N SER A 157 4.34 -28.69 -1.07
CA SER A 157 3.44 -28.43 0.04
C SER A 157 3.26 -29.67 0.92
N PRO A 158 3.08 -29.54 2.25
CA PRO A 158 2.64 -30.63 3.10
C PRO A 158 1.20 -31.09 2.78
N ARG A 159 0.44 -30.31 2.01
CA ARG A 159 -0.90 -30.67 1.53
C ARG A 159 -0.82 -31.37 0.16
N PRO A 160 -1.78 -32.24 -0.20
CA PRO A 160 -1.82 -32.86 -1.51
C PRO A 160 -1.75 -31.81 -2.62
N ALA A 161 -0.90 -32.05 -3.62
CA ALA A 161 -0.76 -31.16 -4.75
C ALA A 161 -2.10 -30.99 -5.48
N GLY A 162 -2.49 -29.74 -5.69
CA GLY A 162 -3.70 -29.39 -6.42
C GLY A 162 -3.47 -29.47 -7.93
N TYR A 163 -4.55 -29.77 -8.67
CA TYR A 163 -4.53 -29.61 -10.12
C TYR A 163 -4.13 -28.16 -10.47
N TYR A 164 -3.18 -27.99 -11.39
CA TYR A 164 -2.67 -26.70 -11.85
C TYR A 164 -1.74 -25.93 -10.89
N GLY A 165 -1.36 -26.53 -9.75
CA GLY A 165 -0.51 -25.86 -8.75
C GLY A 165 0.92 -25.58 -9.22
N GLU A 166 1.54 -26.51 -9.95
CA GLU A 166 2.90 -26.31 -10.48
C GLU A 166 2.91 -25.25 -11.59
N GLU A 167 1.90 -25.28 -12.46
CA GLU A 167 1.70 -24.30 -13.52
C GLU A 167 1.51 -22.90 -12.95
N ALA A 168 0.74 -22.75 -11.87
CA ALA A 168 0.58 -21.49 -11.15
C ALA A 168 1.91 -20.98 -10.58
N LYS A 169 2.67 -21.84 -9.88
CA LYS A 169 3.99 -21.47 -9.34
C LYS A 169 4.96 -21.05 -10.44
N VAL A 170 5.05 -21.80 -11.54
CA VAL A 170 5.91 -21.47 -12.68
C VAL A 170 5.50 -20.14 -13.30
N TYR A 171 4.19 -19.88 -13.42
CA TYR A 171 3.68 -18.63 -13.95
C TYR A 171 4.08 -17.43 -13.08
N VAL A 172 3.84 -17.51 -11.76
CA VAL A 172 4.22 -16.46 -10.80
C VAL A 172 5.73 -16.27 -10.77
N THR A 173 6.51 -17.34 -10.84
CA THR A 173 7.99 -17.29 -10.90
C THR A 173 8.46 -16.49 -12.10
N ARG A 174 7.93 -16.77 -13.30
CA ARG A 174 8.27 -16.00 -14.52
C ARG A 174 7.84 -14.55 -14.41
N LEU A 175 6.67 -14.31 -13.81
CA LEU A 175 6.11 -12.97 -13.70
C LEU A 175 6.88 -12.10 -12.71
N LEU A 176 7.30 -12.64 -11.56
CA LEU A 176 7.74 -11.87 -10.41
C LEU A 176 9.17 -12.12 -9.92
N SER A 177 9.77 -13.29 -10.16
CA SER A 177 11.05 -13.64 -9.53
C SER A 177 12.16 -12.64 -9.87
N GLY A 178 12.84 -12.13 -8.84
CA GLY A 178 13.91 -11.12 -8.97
C GLY A 178 13.45 -9.73 -9.39
N LYS A 179 12.15 -9.51 -9.61
CA LYS A 179 11.61 -8.25 -10.14
C LYS A 179 11.16 -7.29 -9.03
N PRO A 180 11.18 -5.98 -9.30
CA PRO A 180 10.54 -5.01 -8.44
C PRO A 180 9.01 -5.18 -8.49
N VAL A 181 8.35 -4.95 -7.37
CA VAL A 181 6.90 -4.94 -7.22
C VAL A 181 6.47 -3.81 -6.29
N LEU A 182 5.19 -3.48 -6.33
CA LEU A 182 4.54 -2.54 -5.45
C LEU A 182 3.51 -3.28 -4.60
N LEU A 183 3.54 -3.04 -3.28
CA LEU A 183 2.65 -3.68 -2.31
C LEU A 183 1.58 -2.69 -1.86
N ALA A 184 0.33 -3.13 -1.87
CA ALA A 184 -0.80 -2.41 -1.32
C ALA A 184 -1.56 -3.30 -0.32
N PHE A 185 -2.13 -2.68 0.72
CA PHE A 185 -2.73 -3.38 1.85
C PHE A 185 -4.23 -3.17 1.91
N ASP A 186 -4.90 -3.95 2.75
CA ASP A 186 -6.34 -3.88 2.96
C ASP A 186 -6.67 -3.75 4.45
N TRP A 187 -7.83 -4.20 4.95
CA TRP A 187 -8.19 -4.18 6.39
C TRP A 187 -7.15 -4.88 7.28
N ASP A 188 -6.90 -6.16 7.03
CA ASP A 188 -5.95 -6.94 7.81
C ASP A 188 -4.56 -6.87 7.18
N LEU A 189 -3.57 -6.54 8.00
CA LEU A 189 -2.18 -6.47 7.55
C LEU A 189 -1.51 -7.84 7.50
N ARG A 190 -1.90 -8.74 8.41
CA ARG A 190 -1.26 -10.05 8.57
C ARG A 190 -2.30 -11.13 8.81
N ASP A 191 -1.98 -12.33 8.35
CA ASP A 191 -2.75 -13.52 8.72
C ASP A 191 -2.32 -14.09 10.08
N LYS A 192 -3.01 -15.15 10.52
CA LYS A 192 -2.71 -15.86 11.78
C LYS A 192 -1.32 -16.49 11.85
N TYR A 193 -0.64 -16.65 10.70
CA TYR A 193 0.72 -17.18 10.61
C TYR A 193 1.78 -16.06 10.59
N GLY A 194 1.35 -14.80 10.66
CA GLY A 194 2.22 -13.62 10.64
C GLY A 194 2.69 -13.22 9.23
N ARG A 195 2.19 -13.86 8.17
CA ARG A 195 2.50 -13.46 6.78
C ARG A 195 1.78 -12.15 6.48
N LEU A 196 2.43 -11.30 5.71
CA LEU A 196 1.86 -10.03 5.27
C LEU A 196 0.79 -10.29 4.21
N LEU A 197 -0.41 -9.73 4.38
CA LEU A 197 -1.49 -9.80 3.40
C LEU A 197 -1.38 -8.60 2.47
N ALA A 198 -1.21 -8.84 1.17
CA ALA A 198 -1.05 -7.74 0.21
C ALA A 198 -1.61 -8.05 -1.18
N TYR A 199 -2.02 -6.98 -1.86
CA TYR A 199 -2.10 -6.93 -3.31
C TYR A 199 -0.72 -6.62 -3.88
N ILE A 200 -0.35 -7.35 -4.93
CA ILE A 200 0.90 -7.16 -5.65
C ILE A 200 0.62 -6.47 -6.96
N TYR A 201 1.30 -5.34 -7.19
CA TYR A 201 1.26 -4.61 -8.43
C TYR A 201 2.63 -4.63 -9.10
N ILE A 202 2.63 -4.73 -10.42
CA ILE A 202 3.80 -4.51 -11.26
C ILE A 202 3.75 -3.10 -11.87
N GLN A 203 4.83 -2.69 -12.54
CA GLN A 203 5.10 -1.30 -12.91
C GLN A 203 4.06 -0.70 -13.86
N ASP A 204 3.41 -1.52 -14.66
CA ASP A 204 2.35 -1.11 -15.60
C ASP A 204 0.97 -0.92 -14.93
N GLY A 205 0.88 -1.14 -13.61
CA GLY A 205 -0.37 -1.03 -12.85
C GLY A 205 -1.21 -2.31 -12.82
N THR A 206 -0.72 -3.41 -13.37
CA THR A 206 -1.41 -4.70 -13.28
C THR A 206 -1.43 -5.19 -11.83
N CYS A 207 -2.63 -5.41 -11.29
CA CYS A 207 -2.84 -6.14 -10.05
C CYS A 207 -2.65 -7.64 -10.31
N VAL A 208 -1.53 -8.20 -9.87
CA VAL A 208 -1.16 -9.60 -10.11
C VAL A 208 -2.19 -10.55 -9.51
N ASN A 209 -2.72 -10.23 -8.32
CA ASN A 209 -3.73 -11.05 -7.65
C ASN A 209 -4.96 -11.24 -8.56
N LEU A 210 -5.51 -10.15 -9.11
CA LEU A 210 -6.65 -10.20 -10.02
C LEU A 210 -6.28 -10.95 -11.31
N HIS A 211 -5.12 -10.64 -11.87
CA HIS A 211 -4.63 -11.25 -13.11
C HIS A 211 -4.49 -12.78 -13.00
N LEU A 212 -4.02 -13.30 -11.87
CA LEU A 212 -3.95 -14.75 -11.65
C LEU A 212 -5.34 -15.40 -11.68
N VAL A 213 -6.36 -14.73 -11.14
CA VAL A 213 -7.75 -15.21 -11.22
C VAL A 213 -8.26 -15.15 -12.67
N GLU A 214 -8.00 -14.07 -13.40
CA GLU A 214 -8.42 -13.88 -14.80
C GLU A 214 -7.80 -14.92 -15.76
N GLN A 215 -6.57 -15.35 -15.49
CA GLN A 215 -5.86 -16.38 -16.25
C GLN A 215 -6.15 -17.81 -15.75
N GLY A 216 -6.88 -17.96 -14.64
CA GLY A 216 -7.22 -19.26 -14.06
C GLY A 216 -6.03 -19.96 -13.40
N TYR A 217 -5.08 -19.22 -12.83
CA TYR A 217 -4.00 -19.77 -11.99
C TYR A 217 -4.35 -19.81 -10.50
N ALA A 218 -5.40 -19.10 -10.08
CA ALA A 218 -5.88 -19.11 -8.70
C ALA A 218 -7.41 -18.97 -8.65
N PHE A 219 -8.00 -19.45 -7.56
CA PHE A 219 -9.39 -19.21 -7.21
C PHE A 219 -9.53 -17.83 -6.55
N ALA A 220 -10.68 -17.17 -6.74
CA ALA A 220 -11.08 -16.04 -5.92
C ALA A 220 -11.44 -16.54 -4.51
N TYR A 221 -10.68 -16.14 -3.49
CA TYR A 221 -10.84 -16.62 -2.12
C TYR A 221 -11.77 -15.70 -1.32
N VAL A 222 -13.07 -15.95 -1.41
CA VAL A 222 -14.12 -15.09 -0.86
C VAL A 222 -14.53 -15.41 0.59
N HIS A 223 -13.72 -16.19 1.30
CA HIS A 223 -14.05 -16.58 2.69
C HIS A 223 -13.95 -15.39 3.66
N PHE A 224 -13.08 -14.42 3.39
CA PHE A 224 -12.93 -13.18 4.16
C PHE A 224 -13.15 -11.97 3.25
N PRO A 225 -13.80 -10.89 3.74
CA PRO A 225 -14.03 -9.67 2.97
C PRO A 225 -12.70 -9.01 2.54
N PHE A 226 -12.65 -8.55 1.28
CA PHE A 226 -11.54 -7.78 0.74
C PHE A 226 -12.01 -6.75 -0.31
N GLN A 227 -11.19 -5.74 -0.64
CA GLN A 227 -11.63 -4.47 -1.23
C GLN A 227 -12.20 -4.66 -2.63
N PHE A 228 -11.65 -5.63 -3.36
CA PHE A 228 -12.01 -5.95 -4.75
C PHE A 228 -12.71 -7.29 -4.91
N MET A 229 -13.40 -7.78 -3.86
CA MET A 229 -14.06 -9.10 -3.88
C MET A 229 -14.98 -9.32 -5.07
N ASP A 230 -15.81 -8.33 -5.40
CA ASP A 230 -16.73 -8.41 -6.54
C ASP A 230 -15.99 -8.47 -7.87
N GLU A 231 -14.89 -7.73 -8.02
CA GLU A 231 -14.06 -7.73 -9.23
C GLU A 231 -13.42 -9.10 -9.45
N PHE A 232 -12.87 -9.70 -8.39
CA PHE A 232 -12.25 -11.03 -8.42
C PHE A 232 -13.28 -12.13 -8.72
N THR A 233 -14.48 -12.01 -8.14
CA THR A 233 -15.57 -12.97 -8.37
C THR A 233 -16.02 -12.95 -9.84
N ARG A 234 -16.18 -11.76 -10.43
CA ARG A 234 -16.49 -11.61 -11.86
C ARG A 234 -15.36 -12.13 -12.75
N ALA A 235 -14.10 -11.83 -12.41
CA ALA A 235 -12.94 -12.34 -13.13
C ALA A 235 -12.90 -13.88 -13.15
N GLN A 236 -13.16 -14.52 -12.02
CA GLN A 236 -13.24 -15.98 -11.94
C GLN A 236 -14.37 -16.54 -12.82
N ALA A 237 -15.56 -15.94 -12.78
CA ALA A 237 -16.68 -16.36 -13.62
C ALA A 237 -16.33 -16.28 -15.12
N ALA A 238 -15.64 -15.21 -15.54
CA ALA A 238 -15.17 -15.06 -16.91
C ALA A 238 -14.08 -16.09 -17.28
N ALA A 239 -13.15 -16.39 -16.36
CA ALA A 239 -12.12 -17.40 -16.56
C ALA A 239 -12.72 -18.81 -16.75
N LYS A 240 -13.78 -19.13 -15.99
CA LYS A 240 -14.57 -20.37 -16.13
C LYS A 240 -15.21 -20.48 -17.51
N GLN A 241 -15.95 -19.45 -17.93
CA GLN A 241 -16.61 -19.44 -19.24
C GLN A 241 -15.62 -19.60 -20.40
N LYS A 242 -14.41 -19.03 -20.26
CA LYS A 242 -13.34 -19.11 -21.25
C LYS A 242 -12.45 -20.35 -21.11
N ARG A 243 -12.76 -21.26 -20.17
CA ARG A 243 -11.99 -22.48 -19.88
C ARG A 243 -10.49 -22.23 -19.69
N ARG A 244 -10.13 -21.16 -18.99
CA ARG A 244 -8.73 -20.79 -18.75
C ARG A 244 -8.14 -21.56 -17.57
N GLY A 245 -6.88 -21.99 -17.70
CA GLY A 245 -6.11 -22.60 -16.62
C GLY A 245 -6.85 -23.73 -15.89
N LEU A 246 -7.13 -23.52 -14.60
CA LEU A 246 -7.92 -24.39 -13.72
C LEU A 246 -9.24 -24.89 -14.34
N TRP A 247 -9.83 -24.11 -15.24
CA TRP A 247 -11.13 -24.36 -15.85
C TRP A 247 -11.04 -25.03 -17.23
N GLY A 248 -9.84 -25.42 -17.66
CA GLY A 248 -9.58 -25.99 -18.97
C GLY A 248 -10.14 -27.40 -19.18
N ARG A 249 -10.47 -28.11 -18.10
CA ARG A 249 -10.98 -29.48 -18.14
C ARG A 249 -12.49 -29.50 -17.97
#